data_AF-A0A0D7X1Q6-F1
#
_entry.id   AF-A0A0D7X1Q6-F1
#
_cell.length_a   1.000
_cell.length_b   1.000
_cell.length_c   1.000
_cell.angle_alpha   90.00
_cell.angle_beta   90.00
_cell.angle_gamma   90.00
#
_symmetry.space_group_name_H-M   'P 1'
#
loop_
_entity.id
_entity.type
_entity.pdbx_description
1 polymer ?
#
loop_
_entity_poly.entity_id
_entity_poly.type
_entity_poly.pdbx_seq_one_letter_code
_entity_poly.pdbx_strand_id
1 'polypeptide(L)'
;MKNTGMIRSLDTLFRIVIPKEMRVTMNLEVGDGIEFLVDDEGSFFGLQKYVGTSCKLCGSIERLTYFKGKLLCTNCITELKGNIGISTIPLPKIKEPRQREKRTYQPTQNLIEKLRELMREHPNAKQSEYAKWIGVSQGRISQLKKLL
;
A
#
# COMPACT_ATOMS: atom_id res chain seq x y z
N MET A 1 20.64 25.89 -2.62
CA MET A 1 20.37 25.06 -1.42
C MET A 1 19.47 25.85 -0.49
N LYS A 2 18.45 25.22 0.12
CA LYS A 2 17.60 25.89 1.14
C LYS A 2 18.16 25.52 2.51
N ASN A 3 18.66 26.51 3.25
CA ASN A 3 19.12 26.28 4.62
C ASN A 3 17.91 26.34 5.57
N THR A 4 17.54 25.21 6.17
CA THR A 4 16.44 25.13 7.12
C THR A 4 16.88 25.46 8.56
N GLY A 5 18.19 25.53 8.83
CA GLY A 5 18.72 25.82 10.17
C GLY A 5 18.38 24.77 11.24
N MET A 6 17.85 23.61 10.86
CA MET A 6 17.42 22.57 11.78
C MET A 6 18.62 21.68 12.14
N ILE A 7 19.00 21.66 13.42
CA ILE A 7 20.08 20.82 13.94
C ILE A 7 19.50 19.67 14.76
N ARG A 8 19.97 18.45 14.50
CA ARG A 8 19.61 17.24 15.24
C ARG A 8 20.86 16.44 15.55
N SER A 9 20.99 16.03 16.80
CA SER A 9 22.05 15.12 17.25
C SER A 9 21.75 13.69 16.81
N LEU A 10 22.80 12.91 16.64
CA LEU A 10 22.70 11.47 16.45
C LEU A 10 22.34 10.79 17.77
N ASP A 11 21.50 9.76 17.69
CA ASP A 11 21.24 8.87 18.82
C ASP A 11 22.45 7.95 19.09
N THR A 12 22.43 7.23 20.19
CA THR A 12 23.40 6.20 20.62
C THR A 12 23.69 5.12 19.58
N LEU A 13 22.74 4.88 18.67
CA LEU A 13 22.86 3.94 17.54
C LEU A 13 23.15 4.64 16.20
N PHE A 14 23.65 5.88 16.24
CA PHE A 14 23.95 6.70 15.05
C PHE A 14 22.75 6.91 14.12
N ARG A 15 21.53 6.92 14.69
CA ARG A 15 20.29 7.22 13.95
C ARG A 15 20.04 8.72 13.96
N ILE A 16 19.55 9.24 12.85
CA ILE A 16 19.04 10.63 12.75
C ILE A 16 17.53 10.62 12.57
N VAL A 17 16.84 11.50 13.30
CA VAL A 17 15.39 11.67 13.18
C VAL A 17 15.10 12.74 12.13
N ILE A 18 14.35 12.38 11.08
CA ILE A 18 13.89 13.32 10.06
C ILE A 18 12.69 14.13 10.62
N PRO A 19 12.78 15.48 10.70
CA PRO A 19 11.69 16.32 11.15
C PRO A 19 10.39 16.11 10.36
N LYS A 20 9.24 16.39 11.01
CA LYS A 20 7.91 16.18 10.40
C LYS A 20 7.74 17.03 9.14
N GLU A 21 8.24 18.26 9.17
CA GLU A 21 8.19 19.25 8.09
C GLU A 21 8.92 18.71 6.84
N MET A 22 10.09 18.10 7.04
CA MET A 22 10.85 17.47 5.96
C MET A 22 10.14 16.24 5.42
N ARG A 23 9.56 15.40 6.29
CA ARG A 23 8.78 14.23 5.85
C ARG A 23 7.61 14.61 4.94
N VAL A 24 6.89 15.68 5.28
CA VAL A 24 5.78 16.18 4.45
C VAL A 24 6.31 16.75 3.13
N THR A 25 7.37 17.57 3.19
CA THR A 25 7.94 18.22 2.00
C THR A 25 8.54 17.21 1.01
N MET A 26 9.18 16.15 1.52
CA MET A 26 9.78 15.08 0.72
C MET A 26 8.79 13.93 0.43
N ASN A 27 7.55 14.04 0.90
CA ASN A 27 6.49 13.04 0.77
C ASN A 27 6.96 11.62 1.19
N LEU A 28 7.56 11.53 2.38
CA LEU A 28 8.07 10.31 2.99
C LEU A 28 7.02 9.68 3.90
N GLU A 29 6.68 8.42 3.64
CA GLU A 29 5.81 7.58 4.46
C GLU A 29 6.59 6.52 5.23
N VAL A 30 5.94 5.86 6.19
CA VAL A 30 6.58 4.80 6.98
C VAL A 30 6.90 3.62 6.07
N GLY A 31 8.17 3.23 6.04
CA GLY A 31 8.68 2.15 5.18
C GLY A 31 9.26 2.62 3.84
N ASP A 32 9.19 3.92 3.53
CA ASP A 32 9.87 4.46 2.34
C ASP A 32 11.39 4.35 2.47
N GLY A 33 12.04 3.92 1.39
CA GLY A 33 13.49 3.94 1.28
C GLY A 33 14.04 5.36 1.11
N ILE A 34 15.23 5.61 1.65
CA ILE A 34 15.97 6.87 1.49
C ILE A 34 17.35 6.53 0.95
N GLU A 35 17.76 7.26 -0.07
CA GLU A 35 19.08 7.22 -0.67
C GLU A 35 19.96 8.29 -0.03
N PHE A 36 21.20 7.90 0.27
CA PHE A 36 22.23 8.74 0.85
C PHE A 36 23.19 9.20 -0.24
N LEU A 37 23.35 10.52 -0.36
CA LEU A 37 24.24 11.16 -1.33
C LEU A 37 25.38 11.82 -0.55
N VAL A 38 26.63 11.52 -0.91
CA VAL A 38 27.81 12.11 -0.27
C VAL A 38 28.57 12.88 -1.34
N ASP A 39 29.01 14.09 -0.99
CA ASP A 39 29.89 14.88 -1.85
C ASP A 39 31.34 14.36 -1.77
N ASP A 40 32.13 14.56 -2.82
CA ASP A 40 33.51 14.02 -2.91
C ASP A 40 34.43 14.60 -1.82
N GLU A 41 34.15 15.82 -1.37
CA GLU A 41 34.86 16.49 -0.27
C GLU A 41 34.36 16.07 1.13
N GLY A 42 33.35 15.19 1.22
CA GLY A 42 32.81 14.63 2.47
C GLY A 42 32.11 15.64 3.39
N SER A 43 32.07 16.91 3.02
CA SER A 43 31.53 18.01 3.84
C SER A 43 30.00 18.08 3.80
N PHE A 44 29.37 17.49 2.78
CA PHE A 44 27.93 17.51 2.59
C PHE A 44 27.35 16.10 2.49
N PHE A 45 26.26 15.88 3.22
CA PHE A 45 25.48 14.66 3.19
C PHE A 45 24.03 14.98 2.83
N GLY A 46 23.59 14.49 1.68
CA GLY A 46 22.26 14.67 1.13
C GLY A 46 21.37 13.45 1.37
N LEU A 47 20.08 13.71 1.57
CA LEU A 47 19.03 12.69 1.65
C LEU A 47 18.07 12.86 0.48
N GLN A 48 17.74 11.78 -0.20
CA GLN A 48 16.74 11.76 -1.27
C GLN A 48 15.78 10.58 -1.09
N LYS A 49 14.50 10.75 -1.42
CA LYS A 49 13.55 9.63 -1.44
C LYS A 49 13.99 8.61 -2.48
N TYR A 50 14.17 7.36 -2.06
CA TYR A 50 14.50 6.27 -2.96
C TYR A 50 13.27 5.93 -3.81
N VAL A 51 13.36 6.12 -5.12
CA VAL A 51 12.27 5.81 -6.07
C VAL A 51 12.46 4.41 -6.70
N GLY A 52 13.53 3.70 -6.33
CA GLY A 52 13.89 2.42 -6.93
C GLY A 52 14.39 2.54 -8.37
N THR A 53 14.96 1.45 -8.88
CA THR A 53 15.12 1.21 -10.32
C THR A 53 13.77 0.83 -10.90
N SER A 54 12.84 1.77 -10.99
CA SER A 54 11.51 1.51 -11.53
C SER A 54 11.15 2.56 -12.59
N CYS A 55 10.34 2.15 -13.57
CA CYS A 55 9.86 3.02 -14.63
C CYS A 55 9.06 4.16 -14.01
N LYS A 56 9.41 5.41 -14.33
CA LYS A 56 8.74 6.59 -13.75
C LYS A 56 7.25 6.69 -14.11
N LEU A 57 6.82 6.00 -15.17
CA LEU A 57 5.44 6.03 -15.66
C LEU A 57 4.58 4.91 -15.04
N CYS A 58 5.05 3.66 -15.09
CA CYS A 58 4.26 2.50 -14.67
C CYS A 58 4.79 1.76 -13.43
N GLY A 59 5.96 2.12 -12.91
CA GLY A 59 6.59 1.45 -11.75
C GLY A 59 7.17 0.06 -12.05
N SER A 60 7.17 -0.40 -13.30
CA SER A 60 7.80 -1.68 -13.67
C SER A 60 9.31 -1.64 -13.45
N ILE A 61 9.89 -2.76 -13.02
CA ILE A 61 11.33 -2.96 -12.82
C ILE A 61 11.99 -3.66 -14.03
N GLU A 62 11.20 -4.12 -14.99
CA GLU A 62 11.68 -4.88 -16.14
C GLU A 62 12.03 -3.97 -17.33
N ARG A 63 13.13 -4.30 -18.03
CA ARG A 63 13.58 -3.66 -19.29
C ARG A 63 13.61 -2.13 -19.19
N LEU A 64 14.37 -1.62 -18.22
CA LEU A 64 14.53 -0.19 -17.96
C LEU A 64 15.63 0.43 -18.83
N THR A 65 15.32 1.60 -19.37
CA THR A 65 16.23 2.44 -20.14
C THR A 65 16.34 3.79 -19.47
N TYR A 66 17.56 4.30 -19.31
CA TYR A 66 17.79 5.63 -18.77
C TYR A 66 17.62 6.69 -19.86
N PHE A 67 16.72 7.64 -19.65
CA PHE A 67 16.46 8.74 -20.58
C PHE A 67 16.23 10.04 -19.82
N LYS A 68 17.07 11.05 -20.08
CA LYS A 68 16.99 12.40 -19.47
C LYS A 68 16.82 12.39 -17.94
N GLY A 69 17.62 11.59 -17.25
CA GLY A 69 17.57 11.54 -15.77
C GLY A 69 16.43 10.69 -15.19
N LYS A 70 15.70 9.93 -16.03
CA LYS A 70 14.58 9.09 -15.60
C LYS A 70 14.71 7.68 -16.19
N LEU A 71 14.35 6.68 -15.40
CA LEU A 71 14.22 5.31 -15.88
C LEU A 71 12.83 5.12 -16.50
N LEU A 72 12.79 4.61 -17.73
CA LEU A 72 11.57 4.28 -18.46
C LEU A 72 11.65 2.84 -18.96
N CYS A 73 10.59 2.05 -18.79
CA CYS A 73 10.56 0.71 -19.36
C CYS A 73 10.29 0.75 -20.87
N THR A 74 10.72 -0.30 -21.59
CA THR A 74 10.49 -0.43 -23.03
C THR A 74 9.01 -0.32 -23.40
N ASN A 75 8.11 -0.85 -22.58
CA ASN A 75 6.66 -0.81 -22.84
C ASN A 75 6.12 0.63 -22.85
N CYS A 76 6.50 1.44 -21.86
CA CYS A 76 6.07 2.84 -21.84
C CYS A 76 6.71 3.66 -22.97
N ILE A 77 7.94 3.33 -23.39
CA ILE A 77 8.56 3.96 -24.55
C ILE A 77 7.79 3.61 -25.84
N THR A 78 7.35 2.37 -26.00
CA THR A 78 6.55 1.95 -27.15
C THR A 78 5.15 2.56 -27.15
N GLU A 79 4.49 2.64 -25.99
CA GLU A 79 3.19 3.30 -25.85
C GLU A 79 3.28 4.79 -26.19
N LEU A 80 4.33 5.47 -25.70
CA LEU A 80 4.61 6.88 -26.03
C LEU A 80 4.87 7.10 -27.52
N LYS A 81 5.61 6.20 -28.18
CA LYS A 81 5.85 6.28 -29.63
C LYS A 81 4.60 5.98 -30.46
N GLY A 82 3.74 5.08 -29.97
CA GLY A 82 2.53 4.66 -30.67
C GLY A 82 1.36 5.64 -30.56
N ASN A 83 1.45 6.69 -29.74
CA ASN A 83 0.32 7.56 -29.38
C ASN A 83 -0.90 6.78 -28.83
N ILE A 84 -0.69 5.58 -28.29
CA ILE A 84 -1.76 4.72 -27.79
C ILE A 84 -2.11 5.19 -26.38
N GLY A 85 -3.28 5.83 -26.22
CA GLY A 85 -3.76 6.29 -24.91
C GLY A 85 -3.51 7.77 -24.57
N ILE A 86 -3.19 8.61 -25.56
CA ILE A 86 -3.16 10.07 -25.35
C ILE A 86 -4.59 10.57 -25.17
N SER A 87 -5.00 10.75 -23.91
CA SER A 87 -6.19 11.51 -23.57
C SER A 87 -5.75 12.91 -23.16
N THR A 88 -6.38 13.94 -23.73
CA THR A 88 -6.16 15.35 -23.34
C THR A 88 -6.70 15.66 -21.94
N ILE A 89 -7.35 14.68 -21.31
CA ILE A 89 -7.94 14.76 -19.99
C ILE A 89 -7.28 13.64 -19.17
N PRO A 90 -6.77 13.91 -17.95
CA PRO A 90 -6.34 12.84 -17.06
C PRO A 90 -7.52 11.89 -16.89
N LEU A 91 -7.39 10.63 -17.32
CA LEU A 91 -8.40 9.64 -16.98
C LEU A 91 -8.54 9.69 -15.46
N PRO A 92 -9.75 9.92 -14.92
CA PRO A 92 -9.94 9.85 -13.48
C PRO A 92 -9.38 8.50 -13.06
N LYS A 93 -8.68 8.44 -11.91
CA LYS A 93 -8.32 7.16 -11.31
C LYS A 93 -9.62 6.40 -11.14
N ILE A 94 -9.94 5.53 -12.09
CA ILE A 94 -10.91 4.47 -11.91
C ILE A 94 -10.20 3.64 -10.84
N LYS A 95 -10.52 3.90 -9.57
CA LYS A 95 -10.39 2.86 -8.57
C LYS A 95 -11.15 1.73 -9.22
N GLU A 96 -10.43 0.67 -9.63
CA GLU A 96 -11.09 -0.58 -9.99
C GLU A 96 -12.21 -0.73 -8.97
N PRO A 97 -13.47 -0.91 -9.39
CA PRO A 97 -14.52 -1.14 -8.44
C PRO A 97 -14.02 -2.33 -7.63
N ARG A 98 -13.56 -2.07 -6.39
CA ARG A 98 -13.42 -3.12 -5.40
C ARG A 98 -14.78 -3.76 -5.48
N GLN A 99 -14.84 -4.98 -6.02
CA GLN A 99 -16.05 -5.78 -6.00
C GLN A 99 -16.31 -5.97 -4.51
N ARG A 100 -17.01 -5.00 -3.90
CA ARG A 100 -17.69 -5.18 -2.65
C ARG A 100 -18.76 -6.16 -3.05
N GLU A 101 -18.46 -7.45 -2.92
CA GLU A 101 -19.47 -8.49 -2.93
C GLU A 101 -20.64 -7.93 -2.10
N LYS A 102 -21.78 -7.74 -2.77
CA LYS A 102 -22.97 -7.21 -2.12
C LYS A 102 -23.26 -8.18 -0.97
N ARG A 103 -23.04 -7.74 0.28
CA ARG A 103 -23.44 -8.51 1.46
C ARG A 103 -24.95 -8.70 1.34
N THR A 104 -25.38 -9.88 0.92
CA THR A 104 -26.79 -10.24 0.85
C THR A 104 -27.33 -10.20 2.27
N TYR A 105 -28.40 -9.43 2.49
CA TYR A 105 -29.08 -9.40 3.78
C TYR A 105 -29.65 -10.80 4.04
N GLN A 106 -29.11 -11.48 5.06
CA GLN A 106 -29.66 -12.74 5.54
C GLN A 106 -30.36 -12.50 6.88
N PRO A 107 -31.65 -12.89 7.01
CA PRO A 107 -32.35 -12.84 8.28
C PRO A 107 -31.58 -13.59 9.38
N THR A 108 -31.63 -13.06 10.60
CA THR A 108 -30.89 -13.63 11.76
C THR A 108 -31.26 -15.09 12.01
N GLN A 109 -32.51 -15.49 11.78
CA GLN A 109 -32.98 -16.87 11.96
C GLN A 109 -32.23 -17.87 11.06
N ASN A 110 -32.09 -17.56 9.78
CA ASN A 110 -31.38 -18.44 8.82
C ASN A 110 -29.90 -18.59 9.17
N LEU A 111 -29.28 -17.54 9.71
CA LEU A 111 -27.89 -17.58 10.18
C LEU A 111 -27.74 -18.44 11.44
N ILE A 112 -28.72 -18.43 12.33
CA ILE A 112 -28.75 -19.26 13.54
C ILE A 112 -28.90 -20.74 13.17
N GLU A 113 -29.80 -21.07 12.24
CA GLU A 113 -29.99 -22.45 11.77
C GLU A 113 -28.71 -23.02 11.14
N LYS A 114 -28.10 -22.27 10.21
CA LYS A 114 -26.82 -22.66 9.60
C LYS A 114 -25.69 -22.82 10.63
N LEU A 115 -25.64 -21.94 11.63
CA LEU A 115 -24.65 -22.06 12.70
C LEU A 115 -24.89 -23.30 13.56
N ARG A 116 -26.15 -23.66 13.81
CA ARG A 116 -26.54 -24.87 14.57
C ARG A 116 -26.16 -26.15 13.83
N GLU A 117 -26.34 -26.19 12.51
CA GLU A 117 -25.89 -27.30 11.66
C GLU A 117 -24.35 -27.44 11.69
N LEU A 118 -23.62 -26.35 11.48
CA LEU A 118 -22.16 -26.36 11.50
C LEU A 118 -21.58 -26.75 12.86
N MET A 119 -22.22 -26.35 13.96
CA MET A 119 -21.80 -26.76 15.31
C MET A 119 -22.02 -28.26 15.57
N ARG A 120 -22.97 -28.90 14.85
CA ARG A 120 -23.20 -30.34 14.92
C ARG A 120 -22.17 -31.13 14.11
N GLU A 121 -21.86 -30.65 12.91
CA GLU A 121 -20.89 -31.31 12.01
C GLU A 121 -19.44 -31.13 12.49
N HIS A 122 -19.14 -29.98 13.11
CA HIS A 122 -17.79 -29.64 13.55
C HIS A 122 -17.81 -29.08 14.98
N PRO A 123 -17.93 -29.91 16.03
CA PRO A 123 -18.05 -29.44 17.42
C PRO A 123 -16.81 -28.72 17.95
N ASN A 124 -15.62 -29.00 17.39
CA ASN A 124 -14.34 -28.47 17.85
C ASN A 124 -13.82 -27.27 17.03
N ALA A 125 -14.59 -26.77 16.06
CA ALA A 125 -14.13 -25.67 15.22
C ALA A 125 -14.11 -24.33 15.98
N LYS A 126 -13.13 -23.49 15.67
CA LYS A 126 -12.99 -22.16 16.27
C LYS A 126 -14.06 -21.21 15.72
N GLN A 127 -14.41 -20.18 16.49
CA GLN A 127 -15.35 -19.14 16.06
C GLN A 127 -14.96 -18.45 14.74
N SER A 128 -13.65 -18.33 14.48
CA SER A 128 -13.10 -17.82 13.22
C SER A 128 -13.39 -18.72 12.02
N GLU A 129 -13.52 -20.03 12.23
CA GLU A 129 -13.79 -21.01 11.18
C GLU A 129 -15.27 -20.97 10.78
N TYR A 130 -16.18 -20.96 11.77
CA TYR A 130 -17.60 -20.73 11.50
C TYR A 130 -17.87 -19.40 10.81
N ALA A 131 -17.13 -18.35 11.16
CA ALA A 131 -17.24 -17.03 10.54
C ALA A 131 -16.90 -17.07 9.04
N LYS A 132 -15.86 -17.82 8.66
CA LYS A 132 -15.47 -18.02 7.26
C LYS A 132 -16.54 -18.81 6.50
N TRP A 133 -17.06 -19.90 7.07
CA TRP A 133 -18.06 -20.75 6.41
C TRP A 133 -19.41 -20.04 6.21
N ILE A 134 -19.83 -19.21 7.17
CA ILE A 134 -21.09 -18.47 7.09
C ILE A 134 -20.94 -17.15 6.31
N GLY A 135 -19.71 -16.68 6.08
CA GLY A 135 -19.44 -15.41 5.39
C GLY A 135 -19.76 -14.18 6.24
N VAL A 136 -19.58 -14.25 7.55
CA VAL A 136 -19.82 -13.16 8.51
C VAL A 136 -18.58 -12.88 9.35
N SER A 137 -18.57 -11.78 10.11
CA SER A 137 -17.45 -11.49 11.02
C SER A 137 -17.45 -12.42 12.23
N GLN A 138 -16.27 -12.67 12.82
CA GLN A 138 -16.14 -13.44 14.06
C GLN A 138 -17.01 -12.87 15.20
N GLY A 139 -17.08 -11.54 15.32
CA GLY A 139 -17.96 -10.87 16.28
C GLY A 139 -19.44 -11.19 16.06
N ARG A 140 -19.88 -11.34 14.81
CA ARG A 140 -21.26 -11.73 14.49
C ARG A 140 -21.57 -13.16 14.91
N ILE A 141 -20.63 -14.10 14.76
CA ILE A 141 -20.78 -15.47 15.30
C ILE A 141 -20.92 -15.45 16.82
N SER A 142 -20.12 -14.65 17.53
CA SER A 142 -20.26 -14.51 18.99
C SER A 142 -21.63 -13.98 19.39
N GLN A 143 -22.22 -13.05 18.63
CA GLN A 143 -23.59 -12.58 18.86
C GLN A 143 -24.63 -13.67 18.59
N LEU A 144 -24.51 -14.41 17.48
CA LEU A 144 -25.44 -15.49 17.13
C LEU A 144 -25.41 -16.62 18.16
N LYS A 145 -24.25 -16.94 18.72
CA LYS A 145 -24.11 -17.92 19.83
C LYS A 145 -24.86 -17.51 21.10
N LYS A 146 -25.10 -16.22 21.34
CA LYS A 146 -25.91 -15.74 22.48
C LYS A 146 -27.41 -15.85 22.24
N LEU A 147 -27.83 -16.07 20.99
CA LEU A 147 -29.22 -16.18 20.55
C LEU A 147 -29.62 -17.64 20.23
N LEU A 148 -28.67 -18.57 20.33
CA LEU A 148 -28.86 -20.01 20.19
C LEU A 148 -29.37 -20.61 21.50
#